data_AF-A0A1J6J1Q4-F1
#
_entry.id   AF-A0A1J6J1Q4-F1
#
_cell.length_a   1.000
_cell.length_b   1.000
_cell.length_c   1.000
_cell.angle_alpha   90.00
_cell.angle_beta   90.00
_cell.angle_gamma   90.00
#
_symmetry.space_group_name_H-M   'P 1'
#
loop_
_entity.id
_entity.type
_entity.pdbx_description
1 polymer ?
#
loop_
_entity_poly.entity_id
_entity_poly.type
_entity_poly.pdbx_seq_one_letter_code
_entity_poly.pdbx_strand_id
1 'polypeptide(L)'
;MSEYSSSSNWLNRRWHYGLTANYFMAWTPLNARRRFFKCLKHEDEKYSYWEWQDEELPPRVSNLICCLKKEKETLIRERNALQRKI
;
A
#
# COMPACT_ATOMS: atom_id res chain seq x y z
N MET A 1 11.48 10.49 -40.35
CA MET A 1 11.26 11.30 -39.14
C MET A 1 10.22 10.53 -38.33
N SER A 2 10.67 9.76 -37.35
CA SER A 2 9.85 8.72 -36.73
C SER A 2 9.13 9.24 -35.49
N GLU A 3 7.87 8.85 -35.43
CA GLU A 3 6.79 9.22 -34.53
C GLU A 3 7.13 9.08 -33.04
N TYR A 4 6.60 10.05 -32.28
CA TYR A 4 6.43 9.96 -30.82
C TYR A 4 5.72 8.65 -30.46
N SER A 5 6.44 7.73 -29.83
CA SER A 5 5.84 6.62 -29.09
C SER A 5 6.13 6.79 -27.60
N SER A 6 5.39 7.68 -26.96
CA SER A 6 5.20 7.63 -25.51
C SER A 6 4.29 6.45 -25.18
N SER A 7 4.87 5.25 -25.09
CA SER A 7 4.15 4.07 -24.63
C SER A 7 4.96 3.27 -23.62
N SER A 8 4.43 3.26 -22.39
CA SER A 8 4.48 2.13 -21.44
C SER A 8 5.83 1.70 -20.85
N ASN A 9 6.45 2.55 -20.01
CA ASN A 9 7.36 2.08 -18.95
C ASN A 9 6.68 1.14 -17.93
N TRP A 10 5.36 0.93 -18.03
CA TRP A 10 4.56 0.03 -17.20
C TRP A 10 4.67 -1.45 -17.58
N LEU A 11 5.05 -1.76 -18.83
CA LEU A 11 5.12 -3.15 -19.31
C LEU A 11 6.47 -3.84 -18.97
N ASN A 12 7.49 -3.08 -18.58
CA ASN A 12 8.85 -3.58 -18.41
C ASN A 12 9.18 -4.03 -16.96
N ARG A 13 8.17 -4.34 -16.13
CA ARG A 13 8.35 -5.05 -14.84
C ARG A 13 7.89 -6.50 -14.93
N ARG A 14 8.18 -7.16 -16.05
CA ARG A 14 8.05 -8.61 -16.18
C ARG A 14 9.20 -9.23 -15.38
N TRP A 15 8.92 -9.56 -14.12
CA TRP A 15 9.89 -10.06 -13.15
C TRP A 15 10.49 -11.43 -13.54
N HIS A 16 11.68 -11.70 -12.98
CA HIS A 16 12.66 -12.77 -13.23
C HIS A 16 12.17 -14.23 -13.37
N TYR A 17 10.87 -14.52 -13.26
CA TYR A 17 10.32 -15.87 -13.40
C TYR A 17 8.99 -15.94 -14.18
N GLY A 18 8.52 -14.85 -14.79
CA GLY A 18 7.26 -14.86 -15.56
C GLY A 18 5.99 -15.10 -14.72
N LEU A 19 6.12 -15.16 -13.39
CA LEU A 19 5.02 -15.35 -12.45
C LEU A 19 4.28 -14.03 -12.20
N THR A 20 2.96 -14.07 -12.27
CA THR A 20 2.08 -12.94 -11.94
C THR A 20 2.32 -12.51 -10.50
N ALA A 21 2.98 -11.37 -10.31
CA ALA A 21 3.13 -10.78 -8.98
C ALA A 21 1.74 -10.39 -8.46
N ASN A 22 1.35 -10.94 -7.32
CA ASN A 22 0.10 -10.56 -6.68
C ASN A 22 0.24 -9.18 -6.05
N TYR A 23 -0.81 -8.40 -6.18
CA TYR A 23 -0.90 -7.06 -5.63
C TYR A 23 -1.49 -7.12 -4.22
N PHE A 24 -0.81 -6.46 -3.28
CA PHE A 24 -1.24 -6.38 -1.89
C PHE A 24 -1.26 -4.94 -1.41
N MET A 25 -2.11 -4.67 -0.42
CA MET A 25 -2.15 -3.41 0.31
C MET A 25 -1.65 -3.64 1.74
N ALA A 26 -0.79 -2.74 2.21
CA ALA A 26 -0.31 -2.75 3.58
C ALA A 26 -1.35 -2.14 4.53
N TRP A 27 -1.53 -2.81 5.66
CA TRP A 27 -2.47 -2.44 6.72
C TRP A 27 -1.76 -1.85 7.95
N THR A 28 -0.43 -1.77 7.93
CA THR A 28 0.33 -1.21 9.05
C THR A 28 0.07 0.29 9.17
N PRO A 29 0.07 0.88 10.38
CA PRO A 29 -0.28 2.29 10.57
C PRO A 29 0.55 3.27 9.72
N LEU A 30 1.85 3.00 9.59
CA LEU A 30 2.81 3.85 8.86
C LEU A 30 2.77 3.66 7.34
N ASN A 31 2.36 2.50 6.86
CA ASN A 31 2.29 2.19 5.42
C ASN A 31 0.85 1.95 4.97
N ALA A 32 -0.13 2.45 5.71
CA ALA A 32 -1.53 2.17 5.46
C ALA A 32 -1.90 2.58 4.05
N ARG A 33 -2.50 1.65 3.29
CA ARG A 33 -2.90 1.82 1.89
C ARG A 33 -1.74 1.88 0.89
N ARG A 34 -0.48 1.73 1.32
CA ARG A 34 0.64 1.55 0.39
C ARG A 34 0.55 0.18 -0.24
N ARG A 35 0.84 0.14 -1.53
CA ARG A 35 0.71 -1.05 -2.38
C ARG A 35 2.07 -1.69 -2.55
N PHE A 36 2.12 -3.01 -2.50
CA PHE A 36 3.34 -3.78 -2.72
C PHE A 36 3.06 -5.02 -3.57
N PHE A 37 4.07 -5.39 -4.33
CA PHE A 37 4.13 -6.66 -5.04
C PHE A 37 4.76 -7.69 -4.12
N LYS A 38 4.23 -8.91 -4.16
CA LYS A 38 4.88 -10.05 -3.52
C LYS A 38 4.81 -11.25 -4.44
N CYS A 39 5.94 -11.91 -4.63
CA CYS A 39 5.97 -13.19 -5.32
C CYS A 39 5.31 -14.24 -4.43
N LEU A 40 4.42 -15.05 -5.01
CA LEU A 40 4.01 -16.30 -4.38
C LEU A 40 5.26 -17.17 -4.32
N LYS A 41 5.65 -17.58 -3.11
CA LYS A 41 6.76 -18.53 -2.94
C LYS A 41 6.44 -19.80 -3.72
N HIS A 42 7.41 -20.29 -4.48
CA HIS A 42 7.47 -21.73 -4.77
C HIS A 42 7.87 -22.45 -3.47
N GLU A 43 7.37 -23.67 -3.25
CA GLU A 43 7.57 -24.41 -1.98
C GLU A 43 9.06 -24.55 -1.56
N ASP A 44 9.98 -24.49 -2.53
CA ASP A 44 11.43 -24.63 -2.33
C ASP A 44 12.19 -23.31 -2.09
N GLU A 45 11.54 -22.15 -2.18
CA GLU A 45 12.22 -20.87 -2.01
C GLU A 45 12.33 -20.43 -0.54
N LYS A 46 13.58 -20.38 -0.07
CA LYS A 46 13.96 -19.92 1.27
C LYS A 46 13.50 -18.48 1.55
N TYR A 47 13.42 -17.61 0.53
CA TYR A 47 13.06 -16.20 0.66
C TYR A 47 11.88 -15.81 -0.22
N SER A 48 10.96 -15.00 0.31
CA SER A 48 9.85 -14.42 -0.47
C SER A 48 10.25 -13.03 -0.96
N TYR A 49 10.35 -12.87 -2.28
CA TYR A 49 10.55 -11.55 -2.89
C TYR A 49 9.31 -10.65 -2.72
N TRP A 50 9.54 -9.37 -2.41
CA TRP A 50 8.51 -8.34 -2.38
C TRP A 50 9.09 -6.95 -2.64
N GLU A 51 8.28 -6.02 -3.16
CA GLU A 51 8.68 -4.65 -3.49
C GLU A 51 7.51 -3.67 -3.33
N TRP A 52 7.78 -2.45 -2.85
CA TRP A 52 6.78 -1.39 -2.83
C TRP A 52 6.46 -0.86 -4.23
N GLN A 53 5.17 -0.73 -4.55
CA GLN A 53 4.71 -0.01 -5.73
C GLN A 53 4.62 1.49 -5.48
N ASP A 54 4.15 1.87 -4.30
CA ASP A 54 3.98 3.28 -3.93
C ASP A 54 5.23 3.82 -3.27
N GLU A 55 5.53 5.09 -3.57
CA GLU A 55 6.57 5.83 -2.87
C GLU A 55 6.30 5.91 -1.37
N GLU A 56 7.38 6.00 -0.60
CA GLU A 56 7.28 6.20 0.84
C GLU A 56 6.82 7.62 1.14
N LEU A 57 5.76 7.72 1.95
CA LEU A 57 5.33 9.01 2.44
C LEU A 57 6.37 9.57 3.42
N PRO A 58 6.67 10.88 3.36
CA PRO A 58 7.57 11.49 4.32
C PRO A 58 7.10 11.22 5.76
N PRO A 59 8.00 10.95 6.72
CA PRO A 59 7.62 10.59 8.09
C PRO A 59 6.65 11.58 8.74
N ARG A 60 6.82 12.87 8.45
CA ARG A 60 5.91 13.94 8.92
C ARG A 60 4.46 13.74 8.45
N VAL A 61 4.27 13.34 7.18
CA VAL A 61 2.95 13.11 6.59
C VAL A 61 2.33 11.83 7.16
N SER A 62 3.11 10.74 7.24
CA SER A 62 2.66 9.47 7.82
C SER A 62 2.22 9.63 9.28
N ASN A 63 2.99 10.39 10.07
CA ASN A 63 2.65 10.70 11.46
C ASN A 63 1.38 11.54 11.57
N LEU A 64 1.22 12.57 10.74
CA LEU A 64 0.00 13.39 10.73
C LEU A 64 -1.24 12.54 10.41
N ILE A 65 -1.17 11.69 9.39
CA ILE A 65 -2.25 10.76 9.03
C ILE A 65 -2.59 9.84 10.21
N CYS A 66 -1.57 9.32 10.91
CA CYS A 66 -1.76 8.47 12.08
C CYS A 66 -2.49 9.22 13.21
N CYS A 67 -2.08 10.45 13.53
CA CYS A 67 -2.73 11.28 14.54
C CYS A 67 -4.20 11.55 14.19
N LEU A 68 -4.48 11.99 12.96
CA LEU A 68 -5.84 12.29 12.50
C LEU A 68 -6.76 11.06 12.54
N LYS A 69 -6.24 9.86 12.25
CA LYS A 69 -7.01 8.61 12.38
C LYS A 69 -7.43 8.35 13.83
N LYS A 70 -6.51 8.52 14.78
CA LYS A 70 -6.80 8.34 16.21
C LYS A 70 -7.86 9.33 16.69
N GLU A 71 -7.73 10.60 16.30
CA GLU A 71 -8.70 11.64 16.64
C GLU A 71 -10.09 11.31 16.07
N LYS A 72 -10.16 10.89 14.81
CA LYS A 72 -11.41 10.43 14.19
C LYS A 72 -12.05 9.27 14.96
N GLU A 73 -11.26 8.28 15.38
CA GLU A 73 -11.77 7.15 16.16
C GLU A 73 -12.33 7.57 17.52
N THR A 74 -11.67 8.51 18.20
CA THR A 74 -12.16 9.11 19.45
C THR A 74 -13.50 9.80 19.23
N LEU A 75 -13.60 10.67 18.21
CA LEU A 75 -14.86 11.38 17.88
C LEU A 75 -16.00 10.41 17.53
N ILE A 76 -15.71 9.33 16.81
CA ILE A 76 -16.71 8.29 16.52
C ILE A 76 -17.22 7.64 17.81
N ARG A 77 -16.33 7.35 18.77
CA ARG A 77 -16.72 6.76 20.06
C ARG A 77 -17.58 7.71 20.87
N GLU A 78 -17.22 8.99 20.93
CA GLU A 78 -18.00 10.03 21.62
C GLU A 78 -19.39 10.20 21.01
N ARG A 79 -19.47 10.30 19.68
CA ARG A 79 -20.74 10.36 18.95
C ARG A 79 -21.62 9.15 19.23
N ASN A 80 -21.05 7.95 19.21
CA ASN A 80 -21.78 6.71 19.53
C ASN A 80 -22.25 6.67 21.00
N ALA A 81 -21.50 7.27 21.92
CA ALA A 81 -21.91 7.38 23.31
C ALA A 81 -23.07 8.37 23.48
N LEU A 82 -23.06 9.50 22.76
CA LEU A 82 -24.16 10.46 22.76
C LEU A 82 -25.43 9.89 22.13
N GLN A 83 -25.32 9.16 21.01
CA GLN A 83 -26.45 8.52 20.36
C GLN A 83 -27.14 7.45 21.22
N ARG A 84 -26.43 6.83 22.17
CA ARG A 84 -26.99 5.86 23.12
C ARG A 84 -27.68 6.50 24.33
N LYS A 85 -27.54 7.82 24.50
CA LYS A 85 -28.17 8.58 25.60
C LYS A 85 -29.50 9.22 25.20
N ILE A 86 -29.91 9.08 23.93
CA ILE A 86 -31.21 9.47 23.37
C ILE A 86 -32.05 8.21 23.25
#